data_AF-A0A0Q8PB26-F1
#
_entry.id   AF-A0A0Q8PB26-F1
#
_cell.length_a   1.000
_cell.length_b   1.000
_cell.length_c   1.000
_cell.angle_alpha   90.00
_cell.angle_beta   90.00
_cell.angle_gamma   90.00
#
_symmetry.space_group_name_H-M   'P 1'
#
loop_
_entity.id
_entity.type
_entity.pdbx_description
1 polymer ?
#
loop_
_entity_poly.entity_id
_entity_poly.type
_entity_poly.pdbx_seq_one_letter_code
_entity_poly.pdbx_strand_id
1 'polypeptide(L)'
;MNEHRATLTTCAYCPNTCRPSYADNDAVQTESQTPSALSLITLAVLDGRLPLDIDTRTALGRRDAANASVGHCTYGLNIPATLDAALAERIET
;
A
#
# COMPACT_ATOMS: atom_id res chain seq x y z
N MET A 1 -9.02 17.29 -2.45
CA MET A 1 -8.29 16.02 -2.71
C MET A 1 -8.08 15.38 -1.35
N ASN A 2 -8.63 14.18 -1.13
CA ASN A 2 -8.48 13.48 0.14
C ASN A 2 -6.98 13.25 0.42
N GLU A 3 -6.51 13.62 1.61
CA GLU A 3 -5.10 13.53 2.03
C GLU A 3 -4.53 12.11 1.82
N HIS A 4 -5.34 11.09 2.06
CA HIS A 4 -4.97 9.69 1.82
C HIS A 4 -4.69 9.41 0.34
N ARG A 5 -5.50 9.95 -0.57
CA ARG A 5 -5.30 9.75 -2.03
C ARG A 5 -3.99 10.37 -2.50
N ALA A 6 -3.62 11.54 -2.00
CA ALA A 6 -2.36 12.18 -2.35
C ALA A 6 -1.16 11.33 -1.90
N THR A 7 -1.18 10.89 -0.63
CA THR A 7 -0.15 10.00 -0.05
C THR A 7 -0.02 8.69 -0.82
N LEU A 8 -1.15 8.02 -1.11
CA LEU A 8 -1.17 6.78 -1.89
C LEU A 8 -0.65 7.00 -3.31
N THR A 9 -0.98 8.13 -3.94
CA THR A 9 -0.48 8.48 -5.28
C THR A 9 1.04 8.63 -5.27
N THR A 10 1.58 9.38 -4.31
CA THR A 10 3.03 9.53 -4.14
C THR A 10 3.71 8.17 -3.97
N CYS A 11 3.16 7.29 -3.13
CA CYS A 11 3.74 5.98 -2.91
C CYS A 11 3.61 5.04 -4.12
N ALA A 12 2.47 5.05 -4.81
CA ALA A 12 2.20 4.17 -5.94
C ALA A 12 3.18 4.37 -7.10
N TYR A 13 3.71 5.58 -7.27
CA TYR A 13 4.67 5.93 -8.32
C TYR A 13 6.11 6.11 -7.79
N CYS A 14 6.37 5.77 -6.54
CA CYS A 14 7.70 5.80 -5.94
C CYS A 14 8.52 4.55 -6.37
N PRO A 15 9.83 4.67 -6.60
CA PRO A 15 10.70 3.52 -6.93
C PRO A 15 10.98 2.57 -5.75
N ASN A 16 10.13 2.55 -4.71
CA ASN A 16 10.32 1.77 -3.47
C ASN A 16 11.70 1.96 -2.83
N THR A 17 12.11 3.20 -2.56
CA THR A 17 13.41 3.49 -1.90
C THR A 17 13.55 2.86 -0.52
N CYS A 18 12.44 2.52 0.13
CA CYS A 18 12.39 1.77 1.38
C CYS A 18 12.62 0.26 1.23
N ARG A 19 12.69 -0.30 0.01
CA ARG A 19 12.87 -1.74 -0.24
C ARG A 19 13.99 -2.41 0.56
N PRO A 20 15.15 -1.78 0.81
CA PRO A 20 16.21 -2.40 1.62
C PRO A 20 15.83 -2.69 3.08
N SER A 21 14.74 -2.11 3.61
CA SER A 21 14.28 -2.43 4.97
C SER A 21 13.49 -3.73 5.06
N TYR A 22 13.09 -4.30 3.93
CA TYR A 22 12.46 -5.61 3.84
C TYR A 22 13.52 -6.66 3.48
N ALA A 23 13.70 -7.68 4.32
CA ALA A 23 14.80 -8.62 4.18
C ALA A 23 14.62 -9.55 2.98
N ASP A 24 15.69 -9.83 2.25
CA ASP A 24 15.65 -10.65 1.02
C ASP A 24 15.52 -12.15 1.29
N ASN A 25 15.66 -12.58 2.54
CA ASN A 25 15.46 -13.96 2.99
C ASN A 25 14.01 -14.24 3.43
N ASP A 26 13.11 -13.26 3.32
CA ASP A 26 11.72 -13.46 3.64
C ASP A 26 11.04 -14.33 2.58
N ALA A 27 10.20 -15.27 3.01
CA ALA A 27 9.79 -16.43 2.22
C ALA A 27 9.01 -16.09 0.93
N VAL A 28 8.50 -14.87 0.80
CA VAL A 28 7.68 -14.42 -0.34
C VAL A 28 8.09 -13.01 -0.78
N GLN A 29 9.03 -12.92 -1.71
CA GLN A 29 9.42 -11.65 -2.37
C GLN A 29 8.55 -11.36 -3.59
N THR A 30 7.24 -11.23 -3.40
CA THR A 30 6.33 -10.92 -4.53
C THR A 30 6.27 -9.41 -4.75
N GLU A 31 6.56 -8.94 -5.98
CA GLU A 31 6.53 -7.51 -6.32
C GLU A 31 5.17 -6.85 -6.04
N SER A 32 4.08 -7.62 -6.11
CA SER A 32 2.72 -7.17 -5.79
C SER A 32 2.45 -6.90 -4.31
N GLN A 33 3.43 -7.08 -3.43
CA GLN A 33 3.34 -6.83 -1.99
C GLN A 33 4.13 -5.58 -1.55
N THR A 34 4.81 -4.91 -2.49
CA THR A 34 5.54 -3.68 -2.18
C THR A 34 4.57 -2.56 -1.75
N PRO A 35 5.02 -1.58 -0.95
CA PRO A 35 4.17 -0.47 -0.52
C PRO A 35 3.56 0.29 -1.72
N SER A 36 4.32 0.47 -2.80
CA SER A 36 3.82 1.07 -4.04
C SER A 36 2.73 0.23 -4.72
N ALA A 37 2.93 -1.08 -4.85
CA ALA A 37 1.92 -1.97 -5.44
C ALA A 37 0.62 -1.98 -4.61
N LEU A 38 0.72 -2.06 -3.29
CA LEU A 38 -0.45 -1.99 -2.41
C LEU A 38 -1.16 -0.63 -2.52
N SER A 39 -0.40 0.46 -2.61
CA SER A 39 -0.97 1.80 -2.81
C SER A 39 -1.72 1.91 -4.14
N LEU A 40 -1.18 1.32 -5.20
CA LEU A 40 -1.83 1.29 -6.52
C LEU A 40 -3.12 0.46 -6.49
N ILE A 41 -3.11 -0.72 -5.83
CA ILE A 41 -4.31 -1.54 -5.65
C ILE A 41 -5.38 -0.77 -4.87
N THR A 42 -5.01 -0.11 -3.76
CA THR A 42 -5.96 0.70 -2.99
C THR A 42 -6.53 1.84 -3.82
N LEU A 43 -5.73 2.56 -4.61
CA LEU A 43 -6.24 3.59 -5.52
C LEU A 43 -7.25 3.02 -6.54
N ALA A 44 -6.95 1.86 -7.13
CA ALA A 44 -7.87 1.21 -8.06
C ALA A 44 -9.21 0.84 -7.41
N VAL A 45 -9.20 0.42 -6.14
CA VAL A 45 -10.41 0.17 -5.35
C VAL A 45 -11.19 1.47 -5.09
N LEU A 46 -10.51 2.52 -4.65
CA LEU A 46 -11.13 3.82 -4.38
C LEU A 46 -11.72 4.46 -5.63
N ASP A 47 -11.15 4.18 -6.81
CA ASP A 47 -11.63 4.66 -8.11
C ASP A 47 -12.75 3.78 -8.71
N GLY A 48 -13.16 2.70 -8.02
CA GLY A 48 -14.16 1.77 -8.51
C GLY A 48 -13.70 0.94 -9.71
N ARG A 49 -12.39 0.89 -9.99
CA ARG A 49 -11.78 0.11 -11.08
C ARG A 49 -11.46 -1.32 -10.67
N LEU A 50 -11.40 -1.59 -9.37
CA LEU A 50 -11.20 -2.91 -8.79
C LEU A 50 -12.22 -3.15 -7.67
N PRO A 51 -12.95 -4.29 -7.65
CA PRO A 51 -13.86 -4.60 -6.56
C PRO A 51 -13.08 -4.94 -5.27
N LEU A 52 -13.62 -4.60 -4.10
CA LEU A 52 -13.03 -4.98 -2.80
C LEU A 52 -13.51 -6.38 -2.35
N ASP A 53 -13.28 -7.37 -3.21
CA ASP A 53 -13.62 -8.78 -3.00
C ASP A 53 -12.54 -9.54 -2.21
N ILE A 54 -12.72 -10.86 -2.07
CA ILE A 54 -11.82 -11.70 -1.27
C ILE A 54 -10.39 -11.71 -1.82
N ASP A 55 -10.21 -11.71 -3.13
CA ASP A 55 -8.90 -11.76 -3.77
C ASP A 55 -8.18 -10.42 -3.58
N THR A 56 -8.90 -9.31 -3.77
CA THR A 56 -8.36 -7.97 -3.54
C THR A 56 -8.01 -7.75 -2.07
N ARG A 57 -8.85 -8.22 -1.14
CA ARG A 57 -8.55 -8.18 0.30
C ARG A 57 -7.34 -9.04 0.66
N THR A 58 -7.21 -10.22 0.05
CA THR A 58 -6.06 -11.11 0.24
C THR A 58 -4.77 -10.45 -0.25
N ALA A 59 -4.81 -9.79 -1.41
CA ALA A 59 -3.67 -9.04 -1.93
C ALA A 59 -3.29 -7.88 -0.99
N LEU A 60 -4.28 -7.08 -0.57
CA LEU A 60 -4.08 -5.96 0.35
C LEU A 60 -3.57 -6.40 1.74
N GLY A 61 -3.91 -7.61 2.18
CA GLY A 61 -3.45 -8.19 3.44
C GLY A 61 -1.97 -8.56 3.49
N ARG A 62 -1.27 -8.59 2.35
CA ARG A 62 0.17 -8.91 2.28
C ARG A 62 1.00 -7.67 2.64
N ARG A 63 1.04 -7.35 3.93
CA ARG A 63 1.54 -6.06 4.45
C ARG A 63 3.01 -6.04 4.87
N ASP A 64 3.74 -7.15 4.81
CA ASP A 64 5.09 -7.25 5.44
C ASP A 64 6.08 -6.19 4.92
N ALA A 65 6.19 -6.02 3.61
CA ALA A 65 7.05 -4.99 3.02
C ALA A 65 6.54 -3.56 3.31
N ALA A 66 5.22 -3.35 3.40
CA ALA A 66 4.66 -2.07 3.80
C ALA A 66 4.95 -1.74 5.26
N ASN A 67 4.85 -2.72 6.16
CA ASN A 67 5.18 -2.58 7.58
C ASN A 67 6.68 -2.29 7.76
N ALA A 68 7.53 -3.02 7.05
CA ALA A 68 8.98 -2.79 7.07
C ALA A 68 9.37 -1.39 6.54
N SER A 69 8.55 -0.75 5.71
CA SER A 69 8.85 0.59 5.17
C SER A 69 8.72 1.73 6.19
N VAL A 70 8.06 1.49 7.33
CA VAL A 70 7.84 2.52 8.36
C VAL A 70 9.18 2.97 8.94
N GLY A 71 9.42 4.29 8.97
CA GLY A 71 10.70 4.86 9.38
C GLY A 71 11.81 4.80 8.31
N HIS A 72 11.57 4.10 7.19
CA HIS A 72 12.52 3.95 6.08
C HIS A 72 12.04 4.62 4.78
N CYS A 73 10.81 5.13 4.74
CA CYS A 73 10.28 5.89 3.61
C CYS A 73 11.01 7.25 3.46
N THR A 74 11.61 7.51 2.28
CA THR A 74 12.27 8.79 1.98
C THR A 74 11.35 10.01 2.11
N TYR A 75 10.05 9.82 1.91
CA TYR A 75 9.03 10.88 2.04
C TYR A 75 8.39 10.94 3.44
N GLY A 76 8.84 10.11 4.40
CA GLY A 76 8.30 10.08 5.76
C GLY A 76 6.88 9.52 5.88
N LEU A 77 6.38 8.82 4.85
CA LEU A 77 5.00 8.35 4.81
C LEU A 77 4.81 7.05 5.61
N ASN A 78 3.72 6.99 6.39
CA ASN A 78 3.25 5.76 7.02
C ASN A 78 2.21 5.08 6.10
N ILE A 79 2.70 4.28 5.17
CA ILE A 79 1.88 3.62 4.15
C ILE A 79 0.89 2.62 4.77
N PRO A 80 1.26 1.74 5.72
CA PRO A 80 0.30 0.89 6.41
C PRO A 80 -0.89 1.65 6.99
N ALA A 81 -0.64 2.71 7.78
CA ALA A 81 -1.71 3.50 8.37
C ALA A 81 -2.58 4.21 7.32
N THR A 82 -1.97 4.70 6.25
CA THR A 82 -2.69 5.35 5.15
C THR A 82 -3.60 4.38 4.42
N LEU A 83 -3.15 3.15 4.18
CA LEU A 83 -3.92 2.11 3.51
C LEU A 83 -5.17 1.75 4.32
N ASP A 84 -5.04 1.64 5.65
CA ASP A 84 -6.15 1.30 6.53
C ASP A 84 -7.18 2.44 6.60
N ALA A 85 -6.72 3.69 6.76
CA ALA A 85 -7.60 4.86 6.77
C ALA A 85 -8.38 5.00 5.46
N ALA A 86 -7.70 4.85 4.32
CA ALA A 86 -8.34 4.97 3.01
C ALA A 86 -9.39 3.88 2.75
N LEU A 87 -9.13 2.64 3.19
CA LEU A 87 -10.08 1.54 3.01
C LEU A 87 -11.29 1.65 3.95
N ALA A 88 -11.11 2.19 5.16
CA ALA A 88 -12.20 2.44 6.10
C ALA A 88 -13.22 3.44 5.54
N GLU A 89 -12.76 4.56 4.97
CA GLU A 89 -13.63 5.56 4.34
C GLU A 89 -14.47 4.97 3.20
N ARG A 90 -13.93 3.99 2.46
CA ARG A 90 -14.65 3.35 1.36
C ARG A 90 -15.78 2.43 1.82
N ILE A 91 -15.67 1.85 3.01
CA ILE A 91 -16.70 0.96 3.59
C ILE A 91 -17.89 1.78 4.11
N GLU A 92 -17.66 3.05 4.48
CA GLU A 92 -18.70 3.95 4.98
C GLU A 92 -19.52 4.64 3.86
N THR A 93 -19.08 4.56 2.60
CA THR A 93 -19.74 5.12 1.40
C THR A 93 -20.39 4.08 0.51
#